data_AF-A0A5K1GSF1-F1
#
_entry.id   AF-A0A5K1GSF1-F1
#
_cell.length_a   1.000
_cell.length_b   1.000
_cell.length_c   1.000
_cell.angle_alpha   90.00
_cell.angle_beta   90.00
_cell.angle_gamma   90.00
#
_symmetry.space_group_name_H-M   'P 1'
#
loop_
_entity.id
_entity.type
_entity.pdbx_description
1 polymer ?
#
loop_
_entity_poly.entity_id
_entity_poly.type
_entity_poly.pdbx_seq_one_letter_code
_entity_poly.pdbx_strand_id
1 'polypeptide(L)'
;MVAGMEVAVNGNATTISHVSKGHPCANGGAHSTDSSFDALNWAEAARALHGPHFEDVKRMVERFEGCASVTMKGELLEVADVVAVARRQADVFVRLDDAAARSRVEESAAWVATHMCRGTDTYGVTTGFGATSHRRTDQGLELQKELIRFLNAGVISGSGNELPVDVTRAAMLVRTNTLLRGYSGIRWEILDTVRQLLNARLTPKLPLRGTITASGDLVPLSYLAGVVTGRPNSRVRTATGEEISGTEALRRVGVERPFELQPKEGLAIVNGTSVGAAMACLVCYDANVVAVLAELLSAMFCEVMQGKPEFTDPLTHRLKHHPGQIEAAALMEY
;
A
#
# COMPACT_ATOMS: atom_id res chain seq x y z
N MET A 1 11.60 8.91 16.72
CA MET A 1 10.37 8.70 17.52
C MET A 1 9.24 8.35 16.56
N VAL A 2 8.90 7.06 16.49
CA VAL A 2 7.77 6.55 15.71
C VAL A 2 6.51 6.91 16.49
N ALA A 3 5.62 7.72 15.91
CA ALA A 3 4.37 8.11 16.56
C ALA A 3 3.34 6.99 16.38
N GLY A 4 3.34 6.04 17.32
CA GLY A 4 2.19 5.19 17.58
C GLY A 4 1.12 5.99 18.31
N MET A 5 -0.13 5.80 17.90
CA MET A 5 -1.31 6.33 18.57
C MET A 5 -1.43 5.64 19.94
N GLU A 6 -1.19 6.34 21.04
CA GLU A 6 -1.60 5.87 22.36
C GLU A 6 -3.13 5.99 22.45
N VAL A 7 -3.80 4.85 22.47
CA VAL A 7 -5.20 4.76 22.87
C VAL A 7 -5.25 5.04 24.37
N ALA A 8 -5.81 6.18 24.75
CA ALA A 8 -6.09 6.51 26.14
C ALA A 8 -7.13 5.51 26.69
N VAL A 9 -6.65 4.50 27.42
CA VAL A 9 -7.51 3.61 28.22
C VAL A 9 -7.84 4.37 29.50
N ASN A 10 -9.05 4.92 29.56
CA ASN A 10 -9.59 5.49 30.80
C ASN A 10 -9.73 4.38 31.84
N GLY A 11 -8.95 4.50 32.92
CA GLY A 11 -8.99 3.60 34.07
C GLY A 11 -10.30 3.76 34.83
N ASN A 12 -11.08 2.68 34.87
CA ASN A 12 -11.97 2.40 35.98
C ASN A 12 -11.58 1.03 36.55
N ALA A 13 -11.01 1.08 37.74
CA ALA A 13 -10.62 -0.08 38.53
C ALA A 13 -11.86 -0.94 38.80
N THR A 14 -11.86 -2.17 38.30
CA THR A 14 -12.79 -3.20 38.75
C THR A 14 -11.98 -4.30 39.42
N THR A 15 -12.13 -4.38 40.74
CA THR A 15 -11.47 -5.31 41.65
C THR A 15 -11.77 -6.75 41.24
N ILE A 16 -10.75 -7.52 40.85
CA ILE A 16 -10.90 -8.98 40.63
C ILE A 16 -10.67 -9.67 41.97
N SER A 17 -11.76 -10.13 42.59
CA SER A 17 -11.73 -10.99 43.76
C SER A 17 -11.19 -12.39 43.40
N HIS A 18 -10.13 -12.82 44.08
CA HIS A 18 -9.65 -14.20 44.08
C HIS A 18 -10.75 -15.15 44.58
N VAL A 19 -11.18 -16.08 43.74
CA VAL A 19 -11.87 -17.30 44.18
C VAL A 19 -11.05 -18.49 43.71
N SER A 20 -10.39 -19.15 44.67
CA SER A 20 -9.77 -20.45 44.45
C SER A 20 -10.86 -21.51 44.31
N LYS A 21 -10.85 -22.27 43.22
CA LYS A 21 -11.51 -23.58 43.15
C LYS A 21 -10.56 -24.55 42.46
N GLY A 22 -10.20 -25.60 43.20
CA GLY A 22 -9.20 -26.59 42.82
C GLY A 22 -9.54 -27.34 41.54
N HIS A 23 -8.50 -27.70 40.81
CA HIS A 23 -8.58 -28.68 39.72
C HIS A 23 -8.34 -30.08 40.29
N PRO A 24 -9.23 -31.06 40.04
CA PRO A 24 -8.85 -32.45 40.10
C PRO A 24 -8.24 -32.86 38.76
N CYS A 25 -7.11 -33.56 38.81
CA CYS A 25 -6.55 -34.27 37.65
C CYS A 25 -7.55 -35.34 37.18
N ALA A 26 -7.87 -35.36 35.88
CA ALA A 26 -8.45 -36.52 35.21
C ALA A 26 -7.92 -36.60 33.77
N ASN A 27 -7.30 -37.74 33.47
CA ASN A 27 -6.85 -38.17 32.15
C ASN A 27 -8.04 -38.51 31.24
N GLY A 28 -7.84 -38.31 29.93
CA GLY A 28 -8.50 -39.13 28.89
C GLY A 28 -9.83 -38.58 28.37
N GLY A 29 -9.75 -37.68 27.39
CA GLY A 29 -10.87 -37.32 26.54
C GLY A 29 -10.32 -36.59 25.31
N ALA A 30 -10.43 -37.23 24.14
CA ALA A 30 -10.14 -36.61 22.86
C ALA A 30 -11.15 -35.47 22.62
N HIS A 31 -10.84 -34.30 23.15
CA HIS A 31 -11.46 -33.07 22.71
C HIS A 31 -10.83 -32.72 21.38
N SER A 32 -11.61 -32.83 20.31
CA SER A 32 -11.37 -32.09 19.07
C SER A 32 -11.16 -30.64 19.44
N THR A 33 -9.89 -30.20 19.45
CA THR A 33 -9.55 -28.79 19.50
C THR A 33 -10.12 -28.19 18.23
N ASP A 34 -11.26 -27.54 18.39
CA ASP A 34 -11.86 -26.64 17.42
C ASP A 34 -10.74 -25.78 16.80
N SER A 35 -10.76 -25.64 15.48
CA SER A 35 -9.71 -25.01 14.68
C SER A 35 -9.13 -23.77 15.37
N SER A 36 -7.82 -23.84 15.64
CA SER A 36 -7.03 -22.91 16.45
C SER A 36 -7.36 -21.44 16.18
N PHE A 37 -7.82 -20.73 17.21
CA PHE A 37 -7.91 -19.27 17.23
C PHE A 37 -6.54 -18.64 16.90
N ASP A 38 -6.44 -17.94 15.76
CA ASP A 38 -5.19 -17.35 15.24
C ASP A 38 -5.08 -15.86 15.59
N ALA A 39 -5.00 -15.54 16.88
CA ALA A 39 -5.08 -14.17 17.40
C ALA A 39 -4.01 -13.20 16.85
N LEU A 40 -2.89 -13.75 16.37
CA LEU A 40 -1.73 -13.00 15.89
C LEU A 40 -1.54 -13.13 14.36
N ASN A 41 -2.47 -13.77 13.67
CA ASN A 41 -2.47 -14.03 12.22
C ASN A 41 -1.24 -14.80 11.69
N TRP A 42 -0.55 -15.58 12.53
CA TRP A 42 0.60 -16.38 12.09
C TRP A 42 0.18 -17.52 11.17
N ALA A 43 -0.95 -18.18 11.47
CA ALA A 43 -1.43 -19.29 10.67
C ALA A 43 -2.01 -18.81 9.33
N GLU A 44 -2.67 -17.66 9.29
CA GLU A 44 -3.04 -16.98 8.05
C GLU A 44 -1.81 -16.67 7.18
N ALA A 45 -0.77 -16.05 7.74
CA ALA A 45 0.46 -15.74 7.02
C ALA A 45 1.20 -17.01 6.53
N ALA A 46 1.26 -18.06 7.34
CA ALA A 46 1.86 -19.34 6.96
C ALA A 46 1.10 -20.02 5.82
N ARG A 47 -0.25 -19.99 5.86
CA ARG A 47 -1.09 -20.54 4.78
C ARG A 47 -0.87 -19.84 3.44
N ALA A 48 -0.54 -18.55 3.44
CA ALA A 48 -0.22 -17.82 2.22
C ALA A 48 1.10 -18.27 1.56
N LEU A 49 1.94 -19.02 2.28
CA LEU A 49 3.18 -19.62 1.77
C LEU A 49 3.01 -21.11 1.41
N HIS A 50 1.79 -21.65 1.50
CA HIS A 50 1.51 -23.05 1.14
C HIS A 50 1.24 -23.19 -0.35
N GLY A 51 1.87 -24.19 -0.96
CA GLY A 51 1.72 -24.50 -2.37
C GLY A 51 3.07 -24.40 -3.11
N PRO A 52 3.12 -24.85 -4.36
CA PRO A 52 4.29 -24.68 -5.21
C PRO A 52 4.40 -23.22 -5.70
N HIS A 53 5.61 -22.67 -5.62
CA HIS A 53 5.95 -21.33 -6.10
C HIS A 53 5.58 -21.15 -7.58
N PHE A 54 5.80 -22.14 -8.43
CA PHE A 54 5.45 -22.09 -9.85
C PHE A 54 3.96 -21.76 -10.08
N GLU A 55 3.05 -22.40 -9.32
CA GLU A 55 1.62 -22.12 -9.45
C GLU A 55 1.25 -20.73 -8.92
N ASP A 56 1.96 -20.24 -7.90
CA ASP A 56 1.77 -18.86 -7.41
C ASP A 56 2.19 -17.84 -8.46
N VAL A 57 3.35 -18.05 -9.11
CA VAL A 57 3.85 -17.21 -10.20
C VAL A 57 2.90 -17.27 -11.39
N LYS A 58 2.43 -18.45 -11.77
CA LYS A 58 1.46 -18.64 -12.85
C LYS A 58 0.18 -17.86 -12.58
N ARG A 59 -0.43 -18.00 -11.39
CA ARG A 59 -1.64 -17.22 -11.03
C ARG A 59 -1.37 -15.72 -11.03
N MET A 60 -0.19 -15.29 -10.57
CA MET A 60 0.21 -13.88 -10.58
C MET A 60 0.31 -13.33 -12.02
N VAL A 61 0.90 -14.07 -12.95
CA VAL A 61 1.03 -13.69 -14.36
C VAL A 61 -0.34 -13.72 -15.06
N GLU A 62 -1.13 -14.78 -14.89
CA GLU A 62 -2.49 -14.89 -15.43
C GLU A 62 -3.37 -13.72 -14.95
N ARG A 63 -3.26 -13.34 -13.68
CA ARG A 63 -3.95 -12.17 -13.14
C ARG A 63 -3.47 -10.88 -13.79
N PHE A 64 -2.17 -10.69 -13.97
CA PHE A 64 -1.61 -9.51 -14.63
C PHE A 64 -2.07 -9.38 -16.10
N GLU A 65 -2.06 -10.48 -16.85
CA GLU A 65 -2.47 -10.51 -18.27
C GLU A 65 -3.99 -10.41 -18.45
N GLY A 66 -4.77 -11.08 -17.59
CA GLY A 66 -6.22 -11.06 -17.60
C GLY A 66 -6.86 -9.81 -16.98
N CYS A 67 -6.08 -8.94 -16.34
CA CYS A 67 -6.62 -7.77 -15.65
C CYS A 67 -7.19 -6.74 -16.63
N ALA A 68 -8.52 -6.57 -16.64
CA ALA A 68 -9.20 -5.46 -17.32
C ALA A 68 -9.60 -4.33 -16.35
N SER A 69 -9.74 -4.63 -15.06
CA SER A 69 -10.06 -3.64 -14.05
C SER A 69 -9.63 -4.07 -12.65
N VAL A 70 -9.25 -3.09 -11.83
CA VAL A 70 -8.95 -3.25 -10.40
C VAL A 70 -9.96 -2.47 -9.57
N THR A 71 -10.69 -3.16 -8.70
CA THR A 71 -11.64 -2.55 -7.77
C THR A 71 -11.01 -2.43 -6.39
N MET A 72 -10.80 -1.21 -5.91
CA MET A 72 -10.23 -0.94 -4.59
C MET A 72 -11.31 -0.87 -3.53
N LYS A 73 -11.07 -1.55 -2.41
CA LYS A 73 -11.98 -1.60 -1.25
C LYS A 73 -11.29 -1.59 0.11
N GLY A 74 -10.00 -1.24 0.19
CA GLY A 74 -9.27 -1.18 1.47
C GLY A 74 -8.46 -2.43 1.84
N GLU A 75 -8.66 -3.50 1.10
CA GLU A 75 -8.15 -4.85 1.36
C GLU A 75 -7.98 -5.60 0.03
N LEU A 76 -7.29 -6.74 0.07
CA LEU A 76 -7.18 -7.68 -1.06
C LEU A 76 -6.61 -7.09 -2.36
N LEU A 77 -5.71 -6.11 -2.26
CA LEU A 77 -4.94 -5.63 -3.41
C LEU A 77 -3.68 -6.49 -3.57
N GLU A 78 -3.55 -7.20 -4.69
CA GLU A 78 -2.43 -8.10 -4.95
C GLU A 78 -1.33 -7.42 -5.76
N VAL A 79 -0.13 -7.99 -5.73
CA VAL A 79 1.04 -7.49 -6.48
C VAL A 79 0.73 -7.35 -7.97
N ALA A 80 0.10 -8.35 -8.58
CA ALA A 80 -0.27 -8.32 -10.00
C ALA A 80 -1.22 -7.17 -10.35
N ASP A 81 -2.17 -6.81 -9.48
CA ASP A 81 -3.09 -5.68 -9.70
C ASP A 81 -2.32 -4.35 -9.76
N VAL A 82 -1.37 -4.17 -8.84
CA VAL A 82 -0.53 -2.97 -8.77
C VAL A 82 0.30 -2.84 -10.04
N VAL A 83 0.95 -3.94 -10.47
CA VAL A 83 1.77 -3.95 -11.68
C VAL A 83 0.93 -3.73 -12.94
N ALA A 84 -0.28 -4.31 -13.01
CA ALA A 84 -1.20 -4.12 -14.12
C ALA A 84 -1.58 -2.64 -14.27
N VAL A 85 -2.00 -1.97 -13.19
CA VAL A 85 -2.31 -0.53 -13.23
C VAL A 85 -1.08 0.33 -13.57
N ALA A 86 0.10 -0.05 -13.10
CA ALA A 86 1.34 0.69 -13.32
C ALA A 86 1.79 0.63 -14.79
N ARG A 87 1.81 -0.58 -15.38
CA ARG A 87 2.46 -0.85 -16.68
C ARG A 87 1.46 -0.96 -17.85
N ARG A 88 0.23 -1.42 -17.63
CA ARG A 88 -0.78 -1.65 -18.68
C ARG A 88 -1.80 -0.51 -18.77
N GLN A 89 -1.29 0.72 -18.91
CA GLN A 89 -2.09 1.94 -18.75
C GLN A 89 -3.30 2.07 -19.69
N ALA A 90 -3.28 1.43 -20.86
CA ALA A 90 -4.37 1.50 -21.83
C ALA A 90 -5.51 0.51 -21.57
N ASP A 91 -5.24 -0.56 -20.81
CA ASP A 91 -6.12 -1.73 -20.76
C ASP A 91 -6.78 -1.92 -19.39
N VAL A 92 -6.29 -1.23 -18.36
CA VAL A 92 -6.70 -1.47 -16.96
C VAL A 92 -7.41 -0.25 -16.38
N PHE A 93 -8.67 -0.44 -15.98
CA PHE A 93 -9.48 0.59 -15.32
C PHE A 93 -9.52 0.40 -13.80
N VAL A 94 -9.38 1.50 -13.05
CA VAL A 94 -9.50 1.52 -11.60
C VAL A 94 -10.91 1.92 -11.19
N ARG A 95 -11.49 1.18 -10.24
CA ARG A 95 -12.79 1.44 -9.62
C ARG A 95 -12.64 1.57 -8.10
N LEU A 96 -13.52 2.35 -7.48
CA LEU A 96 -13.73 2.32 -6.04
C LEU A 96 -14.98 1.51 -5.76
N ASP A 97 -14.93 0.61 -4.78
CA ASP A 97 -16.10 -0.11 -4.29
C ASP A 97 -16.90 0.79 -3.32
N ASP A 98 -17.83 1.54 -3.89
CA ASP A 98 -18.70 2.47 -3.15
C ASP A 98 -19.50 1.73 -2.06
N ALA A 99 -20.13 0.60 -2.43
CA ALA A 99 -20.95 -0.19 -1.53
C ALA A 99 -20.14 -0.75 -0.35
N ALA A 100 -18.91 -1.21 -0.61
CA ALA A 100 -18.08 -1.77 0.44
C ALA A 100 -17.39 -0.71 1.32
N ALA A 101 -17.00 0.45 0.77
CA ALA A 101 -16.03 1.34 1.43
C ALA A 101 -16.53 2.75 1.75
N ARG A 102 -17.51 3.29 1.01
CA ARG A 102 -17.86 4.72 1.09
C ARG A 102 -18.30 5.13 2.50
N SER A 103 -19.23 4.38 3.09
CA SER A 103 -19.82 4.70 4.40
C SER A 103 -18.76 4.87 5.49
N ARG A 104 -17.82 3.93 5.62
CA ARG A 104 -16.78 4.00 6.68
C ARG A 104 -15.75 5.09 6.42
N VAL A 105 -15.48 5.43 5.16
CA VAL A 105 -14.59 6.54 4.80
C VAL A 105 -15.24 7.86 5.21
N GLU A 106 -16.50 8.08 4.81
CA GLU A 106 -17.27 9.28 5.15
C GLU A 106 -17.50 9.42 6.65
N GLU A 107 -17.80 8.32 7.35
CA GLU A 107 -17.94 8.31 8.81
C GLU A 107 -16.65 8.79 9.51
N SER A 108 -15.49 8.30 9.07
CA SER A 108 -14.20 8.72 9.64
C SER A 108 -13.89 10.19 9.37
N ALA A 109 -14.26 10.71 8.20
CA ALA A 109 -14.07 12.11 7.84
C ALA A 109 -15.02 13.02 8.65
N ALA A 110 -16.29 12.63 8.78
CA ALA A 110 -17.27 13.34 9.61
C ALA A 110 -16.88 13.33 11.09
N TRP A 111 -16.30 12.23 11.58
CA TRP A 111 -15.80 12.12 12.95
C TRP A 111 -14.70 13.15 13.21
N VAL A 112 -13.71 13.27 12.31
CA VAL A 112 -12.64 14.28 12.44
C VAL A 112 -13.23 15.69 12.44
N ALA A 113 -14.09 16.01 11.47
CA ALA A 113 -14.72 17.32 11.36
C ALA A 113 -15.49 17.70 12.64
N THR A 114 -16.22 16.75 13.23
CA THR A 114 -17.02 16.98 14.44
C THR A 114 -16.14 17.17 15.68
N HIS A 115 -15.09 16.36 15.85
CA HIS A 115 -14.28 16.37 17.07
C HIS A 115 -13.33 17.56 17.12
N MET A 116 -12.90 18.07 15.97
CA MET A 116 -12.11 19.30 15.92
C MET A 116 -12.80 20.52 16.52
N CYS A 117 -14.10 20.66 16.29
CA CYS A 117 -14.87 21.78 16.85
C CYS A 117 -14.97 21.72 18.39
N ARG A 118 -14.57 20.61 19.02
CA ARG A 118 -14.61 20.43 20.48
C ARG A 118 -13.30 20.85 21.17
N GLY A 119 -12.30 21.33 20.43
CA GLY A 119 -11.03 21.79 20.99
C GLY A 119 -10.09 20.66 21.45
N THR A 120 -10.23 19.45 20.90
CA THR A 120 -9.37 18.32 21.28
C THR A 120 -7.95 18.44 20.72
N ASP A 121 -6.97 18.11 21.55
CA ASP A 121 -5.58 17.96 21.13
C ASP A 121 -5.44 16.70 20.26
N THR A 122 -5.13 16.88 18.98
CA THR A 122 -5.02 15.77 18.01
C THR A 122 -3.83 16.00 17.10
N TYR A 123 -2.91 15.02 17.07
CA TYR A 123 -1.65 15.14 16.34
C TYR A 123 -1.84 15.44 14.85
N GLY A 124 -1.19 16.51 14.36
CA GLY A 124 -1.25 16.92 12.95
C GLY A 124 -2.62 17.45 12.50
N VAL A 125 -3.51 17.70 13.47
CA VAL A 125 -4.85 18.27 13.29
C VAL A 125 -4.95 19.61 14.01
N THR A 126 -4.69 19.62 15.33
CA THR A 126 -4.59 20.85 16.16
C THR A 126 -3.18 21.07 16.71
N THR A 127 -2.25 20.17 16.39
CA THR A 127 -0.84 20.25 16.81
C THR A 127 0.11 20.34 15.62
N GLY A 128 1.35 20.79 15.88
CA GLY A 128 2.44 20.71 14.91
C GLY A 128 2.87 19.27 14.55
N PHE A 129 3.85 19.15 13.67
CA PHE A 129 4.34 17.88 13.13
C PHE A 129 5.76 17.53 13.65
N GLY A 130 6.06 16.23 13.76
CA GLY A 130 7.39 15.75 14.16
C GLY A 130 7.84 16.31 15.51
N ALA A 131 9.07 16.83 15.57
CA ALA A 131 9.62 17.42 16.80
C ALA A 131 8.85 18.65 17.32
N THR A 132 8.02 19.26 16.47
CA THR A 132 7.19 20.43 16.83
C THR A 132 5.77 20.07 17.24
N SER A 133 5.49 18.79 17.53
CA SER A 133 4.17 18.29 17.96
C SER A 133 3.62 18.91 19.24
N HIS A 134 4.44 19.61 20.01
CA HIS A 134 4.02 20.36 21.20
C HIS A 134 3.40 21.72 20.86
N ARG A 135 3.59 22.26 19.64
CA ARG A 135 2.93 23.51 19.21
C ARG A 135 1.46 23.25 18.94
N ARG A 136 0.62 24.27 19.16
CA ARG A 136 -0.85 24.22 18.99
C ARG A 136 -1.33 25.33 18.06
N THR A 137 -2.41 25.06 17.35
CA THR A 137 -3.13 26.04 16.53
C THR A 137 -4.59 25.65 16.39
N ASP A 138 -5.45 26.64 16.26
CA ASP A 138 -6.85 26.53 15.86
C ASP A 138 -7.05 26.71 14.34
N GLN A 139 -6.00 27.09 13.61
CA GLN A 139 -6.00 27.32 12.16
C GLN A 139 -5.72 26.02 11.38
N GLY A 140 -6.56 25.01 11.58
CA GLY A 140 -6.34 23.66 11.03
C GLY A 140 -6.18 23.61 9.51
N LEU A 141 -6.92 24.44 8.77
CA LEU A 141 -6.84 24.51 7.30
C LEU A 141 -5.47 25.05 6.83
N GLU A 142 -5.02 26.15 7.44
CA GLU A 142 -3.71 26.75 7.14
C GLU A 142 -2.56 25.81 7.53
N LEU A 143 -2.72 25.05 8.62
CA LEU A 143 -1.77 24.02 9.00
C LEU A 143 -1.62 22.94 7.92
N GLN A 144 -2.71 22.52 7.26
CA GLN A 144 -2.61 21.56 6.15
C GLN A 144 -1.95 22.17 4.91
N LYS A 145 -2.26 23.44 4.58
CA LYS A 145 -1.59 24.16 3.46
C LYS A 145 -0.09 24.23 3.69
N GLU A 146 0.31 24.58 4.90
CA GLU A 146 1.72 24.66 5.30
C GLU A 146 2.40 23.29 5.29
N LEU A 147 1.72 22.24 5.76
CA LEU A 147 2.21 20.86 5.70
C LEU A 147 2.64 20.48 4.28
N ILE A 148 1.76 20.67 3.30
CA ILE A 148 2.09 20.33 1.92
C ILE A 148 3.21 21.24 1.40
N ARG A 149 3.18 22.54 1.74
CA ARG A 149 4.20 23.50 1.31
C ARG A 149 5.60 23.11 1.75
N PHE A 150 5.82 22.81 3.04
CA PHE A 150 7.17 22.51 3.53
C PHE A 150 7.63 21.10 3.12
N LEU A 151 6.71 20.15 2.89
CA LEU A 151 7.04 18.81 2.41
C LEU A 151 7.39 18.74 0.92
N ASN A 152 6.98 19.74 0.10
CA ASN A 152 7.44 19.88 -1.29
C ASN A 152 8.91 20.36 -1.36
N ALA A 153 9.81 19.57 -0.76
CA ALA A 153 11.25 19.82 -0.65
C ALA A 153 12.09 18.95 -1.61
N GLY A 154 11.45 18.22 -2.52
CA GLY A 154 12.11 17.37 -3.50
C GLY A 154 12.73 18.15 -4.66
N VAL A 155 13.87 17.69 -5.13
CA VAL A 155 14.56 18.28 -6.29
C VAL A 155 14.22 17.48 -7.54
N ILE A 156 13.48 18.10 -8.47
CA ILE A 156 13.10 17.51 -9.76
C ILE A 156 13.76 18.34 -10.86
N SER A 157 15.08 18.16 -11.05
CA SER A 157 15.85 18.85 -12.08
C SER A 157 16.74 17.86 -12.83
N GLY A 158 16.91 18.08 -14.14
CA GLY A 158 17.65 17.17 -15.01
C GLY A 158 17.01 15.80 -15.20
N SER A 159 17.67 14.93 -15.96
CA SER A 159 17.26 13.54 -16.16
C SER A 159 17.55 12.70 -14.92
N GLY A 160 16.62 11.81 -14.54
CA GLY A 160 16.85 10.81 -13.50
C GLY A 160 16.61 11.27 -12.06
N ASN A 161 16.01 12.45 -11.84
CA ASN A 161 15.58 12.90 -10.50
C ASN A 161 14.04 12.92 -10.34
N GLU A 162 13.32 12.44 -11.36
CA GLU A 162 11.88 12.21 -11.32
C GLU A 162 11.62 10.73 -11.01
N LEU A 163 10.68 10.46 -10.11
CA LEU A 163 10.20 9.12 -9.83
C LEU A 163 9.51 8.58 -11.10
N PRO A 164 9.80 7.35 -11.55
CA PRO A 164 9.18 6.78 -12.75
C PRO A 164 7.63 6.83 -12.71
N VAL A 165 7.03 6.97 -13.89
CA VAL A 165 5.58 7.12 -14.06
C VAL A 165 4.83 5.90 -13.54
N ASP A 166 5.33 4.70 -13.84
CA ASP A 166 4.76 3.43 -13.39
C ASP A 166 4.77 3.31 -11.85
N VAL A 167 5.89 3.66 -11.21
CA VAL A 167 6.01 3.69 -9.74
C VAL A 167 5.06 4.72 -9.14
N THR A 168 4.94 5.91 -9.74
CA THR A 168 4.01 6.94 -9.26
C THR A 168 2.55 6.49 -9.35
N ARG A 169 2.16 5.87 -10.46
CA ARG A 169 0.80 5.31 -10.62
C ARG A 169 0.52 4.21 -9.62
N ALA A 170 1.48 3.30 -9.41
CA ALA A 170 1.39 2.28 -8.38
C ALA A 170 1.24 2.91 -6.98
N ALA A 171 2.01 3.96 -6.67
CA ALA A 171 1.92 4.67 -5.38
C ALA A 171 0.55 5.35 -5.18
N MET A 172 -0.02 5.94 -6.23
CA MET A 172 -1.38 6.50 -6.20
C MET A 172 -2.41 5.41 -5.90
N LEU A 173 -2.33 4.25 -6.59
CA LEU A 173 -3.22 3.13 -6.37
C LEU A 173 -3.13 2.59 -4.93
N VAL A 174 -1.91 2.30 -4.47
CA VAL A 174 -1.66 1.78 -3.11
C VAL A 174 -2.13 2.80 -2.07
N ARG A 175 -1.83 4.09 -2.24
CA ARG A 175 -2.28 5.12 -1.30
C ARG A 175 -3.79 5.15 -1.21
N THR A 176 -4.49 5.23 -2.35
CA THR A 176 -5.94 5.26 -2.38
C THR A 176 -6.52 4.01 -1.71
N ASN A 177 -6.03 2.82 -2.05
CA ASN A 177 -6.51 1.59 -1.43
C ASN A 177 -6.32 1.60 0.09
N THR A 178 -5.14 1.99 0.61
CA THR A 178 -4.91 2.02 2.07
C THR A 178 -5.84 2.99 2.82
N LEU A 179 -6.31 4.06 2.16
CA LEU A 179 -7.21 5.05 2.74
C LEU A 179 -8.67 4.56 2.80
N LEU A 180 -9.06 3.62 1.95
CA LEU A 180 -10.42 3.05 1.89
C LEU A 180 -10.78 2.19 3.10
N ARG A 181 -9.85 1.91 4.02
CA ARG A 181 -10.16 1.20 5.28
C ARG A 181 -11.03 2.00 6.24
N GLY A 182 -11.18 3.32 6.05
CA GLY A 182 -12.06 4.15 6.89
C GLY A 182 -11.46 4.56 8.24
N TYR A 183 -10.13 4.54 8.39
CA TYR A 183 -9.45 4.97 9.63
C TYR A 183 -8.59 6.22 9.44
N SER A 184 -8.74 6.92 8.31
CA SER A 184 -7.81 7.99 7.92
C SER A 184 -8.38 9.39 8.03
N GLY A 185 -9.70 9.55 8.09
CA GLY A 185 -10.35 10.86 8.18
C GLY A 185 -10.15 11.71 6.93
N ILE A 186 -10.34 11.10 5.75
CA ILE A 186 -10.22 11.77 4.45
C ILE A 186 -11.53 11.64 3.67
N ARG A 187 -11.91 12.70 2.95
CA ARG A 187 -13.09 12.70 2.09
C ARG A 187 -13.01 11.70 0.93
N TRP A 188 -14.14 11.08 0.63
CA TRP A 188 -14.29 10.14 -0.49
C TRP A 188 -13.96 10.79 -1.84
N GLU A 189 -14.34 12.05 -2.03
CA GLU A 189 -14.15 12.82 -3.25
C GLU A 189 -12.68 12.97 -3.63
N ILE A 190 -11.79 13.04 -2.64
CA ILE A 190 -10.33 13.09 -2.88
C ILE A 190 -9.85 11.73 -3.41
N LEU A 191 -10.33 10.63 -2.83
CA LEU A 191 -10.00 9.28 -3.29
C LEU A 191 -10.52 9.03 -4.71
N ASP A 192 -11.75 9.47 -4.99
CA ASP A 192 -12.35 9.36 -6.32
C ASP A 192 -11.59 10.22 -7.34
N THR A 193 -11.13 11.42 -6.96
CA THR A 193 -10.28 12.25 -7.83
C THR A 193 -8.98 11.53 -8.19
N VAL A 194 -8.32 10.86 -7.24
CA VAL A 194 -7.09 10.09 -7.54
C VAL A 194 -7.40 8.91 -8.48
N ARG A 195 -8.55 8.23 -8.30
CA ARG A 195 -9.02 7.20 -9.26
C ARG A 195 -9.22 7.79 -10.65
N GLN A 196 -9.85 8.96 -10.76
CA GLN A 196 -10.07 9.62 -12.05
C GLN A 196 -8.75 9.99 -12.72
N LEU A 197 -7.77 10.52 -11.98
CA LEU A 197 -6.42 10.81 -12.49
C LEU A 197 -5.72 9.54 -13.01
N LEU A 198 -5.81 8.43 -12.27
CA LEU A 198 -5.27 7.12 -12.69
C LEU A 198 -5.87 6.68 -14.03
N ASN A 199 -7.20 6.73 -14.17
CA ASN A 199 -7.92 6.32 -15.38
C ASN A 199 -7.68 7.28 -16.56
N ALA A 200 -7.54 8.58 -16.29
CA ALA A 200 -7.21 9.58 -17.30
C ALA A 200 -5.72 9.56 -17.70
N ARG A 201 -4.89 8.70 -17.08
CA ARG A 201 -3.45 8.61 -17.31
C ARG A 201 -2.73 9.94 -17.06
N LEU A 202 -3.17 10.63 -16.01
CA LEU A 202 -2.62 11.90 -15.55
C LEU A 202 -1.78 11.63 -14.30
N THR A 203 -0.47 11.56 -14.46
CA THR A 203 0.46 11.12 -13.41
C THR A 203 1.25 12.30 -12.84
N PRO A 204 1.12 12.64 -11.55
CA PRO A 204 1.91 13.70 -10.92
C PRO A 204 3.41 13.48 -11.06
N LYS A 205 4.19 14.55 -11.24
CA LYS A 205 5.66 14.48 -11.20
C LYS A 205 6.14 14.45 -9.75
N LEU A 206 6.68 13.31 -9.34
CA LEU A 206 7.24 13.11 -8.00
C LEU A 206 8.78 13.14 -8.04
N PRO A 207 9.45 13.60 -6.96
CA PRO A 207 10.89 13.49 -6.85
C PRO A 207 11.32 12.04 -6.61
N LEU A 208 12.42 11.62 -7.23
CA LEU A 208 12.98 10.27 -7.04
C LEU A 208 13.50 10.04 -5.61
N ARG A 209 14.01 11.09 -4.97
CA ARG A 209 14.64 11.05 -3.64
C ARG A 209 13.97 12.01 -2.66
N GLY A 210 14.23 11.81 -1.37
CA GLY A 210 13.76 12.69 -0.29
C GLY A 210 12.86 12.01 0.74
N THR A 211 12.62 10.70 0.61
CA THR A 211 11.93 9.88 1.64
C THR A 211 12.89 8.93 2.33
N ILE A 212 12.60 8.63 3.60
CA ILE A 212 13.22 7.55 4.38
C ILE A 212 12.22 6.43 4.71
N THR A 213 10.97 6.55 4.28
CA THR A 213 9.91 5.53 4.40
C THR A 213 9.69 5.01 5.84
N ALA A 214 9.92 5.86 6.85
CA ALA A 214 9.77 5.47 8.26
C ALA A 214 8.29 5.45 8.70
N SER A 215 7.65 6.62 8.79
CA SER A 215 6.21 6.72 9.09
C SER A 215 5.36 6.95 7.85
N GLY A 216 5.97 7.51 6.80
CA GLY A 216 5.34 7.73 5.51
C GLY A 216 6.30 8.29 4.48
N ASP A 217 5.95 8.14 3.21
CA ASP A 217 6.66 8.69 2.07
C ASP A 217 6.33 10.18 1.87
N LEU A 218 6.59 10.96 2.94
CA LEU A 218 6.06 12.31 3.14
C LEU A 218 6.37 13.25 1.97
N VAL A 219 7.65 13.34 1.58
CA VAL A 219 8.10 14.23 0.49
C VAL A 219 7.45 13.87 -0.83
N PRO A 220 7.59 12.65 -1.39
CA PRO A 220 6.97 12.35 -2.68
C PRO A 220 5.43 12.41 -2.64
N LEU A 221 4.76 11.91 -1.59
CA LEU A 221 3.30 11.97 -1.51
C LEU A 221 2.76 13.40 -1.36
N SER A 222 3.57 14.36 -0.89
CA SER A 222 3.19 15.78 -0.89
C SER A 222 3.03 16.36 -2.30
N TYR A 223 3.65 15.78 -3.33
CA TYR A 223 3.46 16.22 -4.73
C TYR A 223 2.11 15.74 -5.28
N LEU A 224 1.63 14.57 -4.86
CA LEU A 224 0.26 14.12 -5.12
C LEU A 224 -0.76 15.05 -4.42
N ALA A 225 -0.56 15.34 -3.13
CA ALA A 225 -1.37 16.31 -2.41
C ALA A 225 -1.33 17.70 -3.07
N GLY A 226 -0.18 18.10 -3.59
CA GLY A 226 0.00 19.36 -4.33
C GLY A 226 -0.84 19.43 -5.60
N VAL A 227 -0.97 18.32 -6.35
CA VAL A 227 -1.87 18.25 -7.51
C VAL A 227 -3.32 18.41 -7.08
N VAL A 228 -3.75 17.65 -6.05
CA VAL A 228 -5.12 17.70 -5.51
C VAL A 228 -5.50 19.10 -5.00
N THR A 229 -4.52 19.83 -4.44
CA THR A 229 -4.69 21.20 -3.92
C THR A 229 -4.34 22.30 -4.93
N GLY A 230 -3.96 21.94 -6.16
CA GLY A 230 -3.68 22.90 -7.24
C GLY A 230 -2.48 23.81 -6.95
N ARG A 231 -1.44 23.32 -6.28
CA ARG A 231 -0.25 24.11 -5.97
C ARG A 231 0.44 24.61 -7.25
N PRO A 232 0.93 25.86 -7.30
CA PRO A 232 1.50 26.44 -8.52
C PRO A 232 2.71 25.67 -9.09
N ASN A 233 3.48 25.00 -8.21
CA ASN A 233 4.64 24.21 -8.60
C ASN A 233 4.29 22.76 -9.00
N SER A 234 3.03 22.33 -8.84
CA SER A 234 2.62 20.97 -9.21
C SER A 234 2.58 20.80 -10.71
N ARG A 235 3.10 19.65 -11.15
CA ARG A 235 3.18 19.25 -12.55
C ARG A 235 2.68 17.82 -12.70
N VAL A 236 2.05 17.55 -13.83
CA VAL A 236 1.45 16.26 -14.16
C VAL A 236 1.85 15.89 -15.57
N ARG A 237 2.24 14.63 -15.77
CA ARG A 237 2.55 14.05 -17.06
C ARG A 237 1.31 13.37 -17.64
N THR A 238 0.97 13.69 -18.88
CA THR A 238 -0.12 13.07 -19.63
C THR A 238 0.33 11.75 -20.27
N ALA A 239 -0.62 11.00 -20.84
CA ALA A 239 -0.33 9.79 -21.61
C ALA A 239 0.58 10.02 -22.82
N THR A 240 0.59 11.24 -23.39
CA THR A 240 1.46 11.60 -24.53
C THR A 240 2.86 12.06 -24.07
N GLY A 241 3.10 12.10 -22.76
CA GLY A 241 4.35 12.58 -22.17
C GLY A 241 4.40 14.09 -21.94
N GLU A 242 3.39 14.84 -22.38
CA GLU A 242 3.24 16.28 -22.16
C GLU A 242 3.18 16.59 -20.66
N GLU A 243 3.80 17.71 -20.25
CA GLU A 243 3.71 18.22 -18.90
C GLU A 243 2.67 19.35 -18.81
N ILE A 244 1.71 19.20 -17.90
CA ILE A 244 0.66 20.17 -17.62
C ILE A 244 0.65 20.57 -16.14
N SER A 245 -0.06 21.64 -15.81
CA SER A 245 -0.24 22.06 -14.42
C SER A 245 -1.18 21.11 -13.66
N GLY A 246 -1.08 21.08 -12.33
CA GLY A 246 -2.02 20.32 -11.48
C GLY A 246 -3.48 20.75 -11.68
N THR A 247 -3.73 22.06 -11.79
CA THR A 247 -5.08 22.61 -12.02
C THR A 247 -5.65 22.22 -13.38
N GLU A 248 -4.82 22.19 -14.44
CA GLU A 248 -5.22 21.66 -15.75
C GLU A 248 -5.62 20.18 -15.64
N ALA A 249 -4.81 19.38 -14.94
CA ALA A 249 -5.09 17.96 -14.76
C ALA A 249 -6.42 17.72 -14.01
N LEU A 250 -6.69 18.48 -12.94
CA LEU A 250 -7.96 18.42 -12.20
C LEU A 250 -9.16 18.75 -13.10
N ARG A 251 -9.06 19.80 -13.92
CA ARG A 251 -10.15 20.17 -14.84
C ARG A 251 -10.42 19.08 -15.87
N ARG A 252 -9.38 18.42 -16.40
CA ARG A 252 -9.52 17.32 -17.37
C ARG A 252 -10.26 16.10 -16.80
N VAL A 253 -10.28 15.95 -15.48
CA VAL A 253 -11.06 14.89 -14.80
C VAL A 253 -12.40 15.39 -14.26
N GLY A 254 -12.78 16.64 -14.52
CA GLY A 254 -14.07 17.21 -14.09
C GLY A 254 -14.06 17.83 -12.69
N VAL A 255 -12.88 18.05 -12.10
CA VAL A 255 -12.73 18.79 -10.84
C VAL A 255 -12.52 20.27 -11.15
N GLU A 256 -13.56 21.08 -11.01
CA GLU A 256 -13.54 22.51 -11.36
C GLU A 256 -12.64 23.34 -10.46
N ARG A 257 -12.56 22.99 -9.17
CA ARG A 257 -11.80 23.73 -8.16
C ARG A 257 -10.88 22.77 -7.39
N PRO A 258 -9.61 23.12 -7.17
CA PRO A 258 -8.73 22.35 -6.30
C PRO A 258 -9.30 22.21 -4.89
N PHE A 259 -8.97 21.11 -4.22
CA PHE A 259 -9.45 20.85 -2.87
C PHE A 259 -8.75 21.76 -1.86
N GLU A 260 -9.53 22.36 -0.97
CA GLU A 260 -9.02 22.87 0.30
C GLU A 260 -9.05 21.73 1.32
N LEU A 261 -7.86 21.29 1.76
CA LEU A 261 -7.73 20.16 2.66
C LEU A 261 -8.28 20.53 4.03
N GLN A 262 -9.25 19.74 4.47
CA GLN A 262 -9.70 19.77 5.84
C GLN A 262 -8.61 19.20 6.74
N PRO A 263 -8.62 19.53 8.04
CA PRO A 263 -7.59 19.03 8.92
C PRO A 263 -7.60 17.50 8.94
N LYS A 264 -6.43 16.91 9.20
CA LYS A 264 -6.11 15.48 9.00
C LYS A 264 -5.94 15.04 7.55
N GLU A 265 -6.58 15.67 6.57
CA GLU A 265 -6.52 15.19 5.17
C GLU A 265 -5.14 15.32 4.53
N GLY A 266 -4.41 16.40 4.81
CA GLY A 266 -3.02 16.55 4.35
C GLY A 266 -2.14 15.44 4.90
N LEU A 267 -2.25 15.17 6.21
CA LEU A 267 -1.56 14.06 6.84
C LEU A 267 -2.02 12.70 6.30
N ALA A 268 -3.31 12.53 6.01
CA ALA A 268 -3.84 11.32 5.41
C ALA A 268 -3.26 11.08 4.01
N ILE A 269 -2.98 12.10 3.20
CA ILE A 269 -2.36 11.88 1.88
C ILE A 269 -0.88 11.52 2.05
N VAL A 270 -0.13 12.27 2.86
CA VAL A 270 1.35 12.16 2.90
C VAL A 270 1.87 11.06 3.82
N ASN A 271 1.12 10.67 4.86
CA ASN A 271 1.56 9.71 5.86
C ASN A 271 1.16 8.28 5.47
N GLY A 272 1.98 7.65 4.63
CA GLY A 272 1.88 6.23 4.30
C GLY A 272 3.09 5.73 3.53
N THR A 273 3.38 4.44 3.63
CA THR A 273 4.51 3.76 2.96
C THR A 273 4.20 3.38 1.51
N SER A 274 3.34 4.17 0.85
CA SER A 274 2.73 3.80 -0.43
C SER A 274 3.69 3.84 -1.61
N VAL A 275 4.72 4.69 -1.58
CA VAL A 275 5.73 4.75 -2.66
C VAL A 275 6.68 3.57 -2.53
N GLY A 276 7.17 3.31 -1.33
CA GLY A 276 8.03 2.16 -1.05
C GLY A 276 7.34 0.83 -1.35
N ALA A 277 6.11 0.65 -0.86
CA ALA A 277 5.31 -0.56 -1.11
C ALA A 277 4.97 -0.73 -2.60
N ALA A 278 4.62 0.35 -3.30
CA ALA A 278 4.37 0.31 -4.74
C ALA A 278 5.60 -0.16 -5.53
N MET A 279 6.77 0.42 -5.26
CA MET A 279 8.02 -0.02 -5.88
C MET A 279 8.32 -1.49 -5.56
N ALA A 280 8.11 -1.91 -4.30
CA ALA A 280 8.29 -3.29 -3.90
C ALA A 280 7.36 -4.24 -4.67
N CYS A 281 6.10 -3.89 -4.92
CA CYS A 281 5.20 -4.71 -5.75
C CYS A 281 5.78 -4.91 -7.16
N LEU A 282 6.25 -3.83 -7.81
CA LEU A 282 6.84 -3.92 -9.16
C LEU A 282 8.08 -4.84 -9.16
N VAL A 283 8.96 -4.69 -8.17
CA VAL A 283 10.16 -5.52 -8.02
C VAL A 283 9.82 -6.97 -7.71
N CYS A 284 8.89 -7.23 -6.78
CA CYS A 284 8.48 -8.58 -6.41
C CYS A 284 7.82 -9.32 -7.58
N TYR A 285 7.02 -8.64 -8.40
CA TYR A 285 6.47 -9.24 -9.61
C TYR A 285 7.58 -9.72 -10.54
N ASP A 286 8.52 -8.84 -10.89
CA ASP A 286 9.61 -9.17 -11.80
C ASP A 286 10.53 -10.24 -11.23
N ALA A 287 10.88 -10.15 -9.94
CA ALA A 287 11.75 -11.11 -9.27
C ALA A 287 11.18 -12.52 -9.27
N ASN A 288 9.87 -12.66 -9.07
CA ASN A 288 9.18 -13.96 -9.09
C ASN A 288 9.20 -14.58 -10.49
N VAL A 289 8.97 -13.78 -11.54
CA VAL A 289 9.07 -14.25 -12.93
C VAL A 289 10.51 -14.63 -13.30
N VAL A 290 11.48 -13.81 -12.91
CA VAL A 290 12.91 -14.07 -13.18
C VAL A 290 13.43 -15.29 -12.41
N ALA A 291 12.92 -15.57 -11.21
CA ALA A 291 13.28 -16.76 -10.45
C ALA A 291 12.92 -18.04 -11.21
N VAL A 292 11.67 -18.15 -11.69
CA VAL A 292 11.23 -19.31 -12.50
C VAL A 292 12.01 -19.39 -13.81
N LEU A 293 12.27 -18.25 -14.46
CA LEU A 293 13.10 -18.21 -15.67
C LEU A 293 14.51 -18.74 -15.41
N ALA A 294 15.13 -18.41 -14.28
CA ALA A 294 16.46 -18.90 -13.93
C ALA A 294 16.48 -20.43 -13.73
N GLU A 295 15.42 -21.00 -13.16
CA GLU A 295 15.27 -22.45 -13.00
C GLU A 295 15.17 -23.15 -14.35
N LEU A 296 14.31 -22.65 -15.25
CA LEU A 296 14.17 -23.15 -16.62
C LEU A 296 15.49 -23.07 -17.40
N LEU A 297 16.17 -21.92 -17.35
CA LEU A 297 17.46 -21.73 -18.02
C LEU A 297 18.56 -22.64 -17.47
N SER A 298 18.47 -23.03 -16.19
CA SER A 298 19.42 -23.99 -15.60
C SER A 298 19.24 -25.40 -16.18
N ALA A 299 17.99 -25.82 -16.44
CA ALA A 299 17.70 -27.06 -17.15
C ALA A 299 18.22 -27.02 -18.59
N MET A 300 17.88 -25.96 -19.34
CA MET A 300 18.37 -25.78 -20.72
C MET A 300 19.90 -25.72 -20.79
N PHE A 301 20.55 -25.12 -19.79
CA PHE A 301 22.00 -25.10 -19.66
C PHE A 301 22.57 -26.52 -19.52
N CYS A 302 21.96 -27.36 -18.68
CA CYS A 302 22.36 -28.76 -18.54
C CYS A 302 22.30 -29.50 -19.88
N GLU A 303 21.23 -29.31 -20.66
CA GLU A 303 21.06 -29.93 -21.97
C GLU A 303 22.19 -29.56 -22.93
N VAL A 304 22.46 -28.26 -23.13
CA VAL A 304 23.48 -27.80 -24.09
C VAL A 304 24.90 -28.13 -23.63
N MET A 305 25.12 -28.29 -22.33
CA MET A 305 26.39 -28.71 -21.75
C MET A 305 26.58 -30.23 -21.72
N GLN A 306 25.57 -31.01 -22.13
CA GLN A 306 25.55 -32.47 -22.01
C GLN A 306 25.81 -32.92 -20.56
N GLY A 307 25.20 -32.20 -19.62
CA GLY A 307 25.27 -32.49 -18.20
C GLY A 307 24.57 -33.80 -17.84
N LYS A 308 24.90 -34.31 -16.66
CA LYS A 308 24.31 -35.53 -16.10
C LYS A 308 23.03 -35.18 -15.36
N PRO A 309 21.83 -35.62 -15.82
CA PRO A 309 20.55 -35.16 -15.26
C PRO A 309 20.29 -35.66 -13.83
N GLU A 310 21.02 -36.66 -13.34
CA GLU A 310 20.86 -37.23 -11.99
C GLU A 310 21.05 -36.20 -10.85
N PHE A 311 21.57 -35.00 -11.14
CA PHE A 311 21.67 -33.91 -10.19
C PHE A 311 20.30 -33.39 -9.70
N THR A 312 19.21 -33.65 -10.44
CA THR A 312 17.84 -33.29 -10.07
C THR A 312 17.07 -34.44 -9.40
N ASP A 313 17.70 -35.58 -9.14
CA ASP A 313 17.02 -36.75 -8.57
C ASP A 313 16.22 -36.40 -7.30
N PRO A 314 14.92 -36.73 -7.22
CA PRO A 314 14.07 -36.32 -6.11
C PRO A 314 14.56 -36.75 -4.73
N LEU A 315 15.28 -37.87 -4.60
CA LEU A 315 15.81 -38.34 -3.32
C LEU A 315 16.88 -37.38 -2.79
N THR A 316 17.76 -36.88 -3.67
CA THR A 316 18.84 -35.93 -3.32
C THR A 316 18.28 -34.69 -2.63
N HIS A 317 17.13 -34.19 -3.09
CA HIS A 317 16.54 -32.96 -2.60
C HIS A 317 15.61 -33.18 -1.40
N ARG A 318 14.83 -34.29 -1.39
CA ARG A 318 13.95 -34.64 -0.27
C ARG A 318 14.72 -34.82 1.05
N LEU A 319 15.94 -35.33 0.99
CA LEU A 319 16.82 -35.51 2.16
C LEU A 319 17.30 -34.19 2.80
N LYS A 320 17.12 -33.05 2.13
CA LYS A 320 17.52 -31.72 2.63
C LYS A 320 16.34 -30.87 3.15
N HIS A 321 15.10 -31.31 2.90
CA HIS A 321 13.87 -30.71 3.42
C HIS A 321 13.56 -29.25 3.00
N HIS A 322 14.39 -28.60 2.18
CA HIS A 322 14.14 -27.24 1.72
C HIS A 322 13.12 -27.22 0.57
N PRO A 323 11.91 -26.66 0.75
CA PRO A 323 10.85 -26.75 -0.24
C PRO A 323 11.22 -26.11 -1.58
N GLY A 324 11.81 -24.91 -1.58
CA GLY A 324 12.26 -24.26 -2.81
C GLY A 324 13.32 -25.05 -3.58
N GLN A 325 14.21 -25.78 -2.87
CA GLN A 325 15.19 -26.64 -3.55
C GLN A 325 14.54 -27.89 -4.15
N ILE A 326 13.56 -28.47 -3.45
CA ILE A 326 12.80 -29.64 -3.93
C ILE A 326 11.99 -29.26 -5.18
N GLU A 327 11.35 -28.09 -5.17
CA GLU A 327 10.58 -27.59 -6.30
C GLU A 327 11.46 -27.26 -7.50
N ALA A 328 12.55 -26.50 -7.31
CA ALA A 328 13.48 -26.16 -8.39
C ALA A 328 14.03 -27.40 -9.11
N ALA A 329 14.38 -28.45 -8.36
CA ALA A 329 14.86 -29.70 -8.94
C ALA A 329 13.76 -30.44 -9.73
N ALA A 330 12.54 -30.51 -9.18
CA ALA A 330 11.42 -31.12 -9.87
C ALA A 330 11.04 -30.37 -11.17
N LEU A 331 11.17 -29.03 -11.17
CA LEU A 331 10.92 -28.22 -12.35
C LEU A 331 12.01 -28.40 -13.41
N MET A 332 13.29 -28.52 -13.01
CA MET A 332 14.39 -28.82 -13.94
C MET A 332 14.37 -30.26 -14.49
N GLU A 333 13.81 -31.20 -13.72
CA GLU A 333 13.64 -32.60 -14.12
C GLU A 333 12.54 -32.80 -15.17
N TYR A 334 11.49 -31.96 -15.13
CA TYR A 334 10.33 -32.00 -16.03
C TYR A 334 10.66 -31.58 -17.46
#